data_AF-A0A0G0TYS4-F1
#
_entry.id   AF-A0A0G0TYS4-F1
#
_cell.length_a   1.000
_cell.length_b   1.000
_cell.length_c   1.000
_cell.angle_alpha   90.00
_cell.angle_beta   90.00
_cell.angle_gamma   90.00
#
_symmetry.space_group_name_H-M   'P 1'
#
loop_
_entity.id
_entity.type
_entity.pdbx_description
1 polymer ?
#
loop_
_entity_poly.entity_id
_entity_poly.type
_entity_poly.pdbx_seq_one_letter_code
_entity_poly.pdbx_strand_id
1 'polypeptide(L)'
;MSSGLPFVAEILYNVFMKNETTILGLFQKLFHNFNSRAMKDATLAYKKHLDDGGKMLLAMGGAMSSAQMGITLAAMIKEGKIHAVSCTGANLEESIFRLVAHDSYKDYPDYRYFTKEDDEAILNRGERRVTDTSIPEEEAFRVMEPIILKYWKAAEAKGERYFPHEYFYQILLSDELKGKYEGNPEHCWLLEAAKKNLPIVVPGWEDSTLGNIFAGYCKAGEIKPSVMKTGVEYMMYLYDKYVELSEGGAGLGFFQIGGGISGDFPICVVPSIKYDLKKPVRPWGYFCQISDSTTSYGSYSGATPNEKITWDKLTKETPMFVIESDATIVAPLIFEAILDRYTLTEK
;
A
#
# COMPACT_ATOMS: atom_id res chain seq x y z
N MET A 1 -8.03 49.18 -36.94
CA MET A 1 -8.25 47.73 -37.18
C MET A 1 -7.58 46.97 -36.04
N SER A 2 -8.16 45.81 -35.68
CA SER A 2 -7.78 44.85 -34.64
C SER A 2 -8.16 45.15 -33.19
N SER A 3 -9.40 44.77 -32.83
CA SER A 3 -9.82 44.56 -31.43
C SER A 3 -10.90 43.46 -31.32
N GLY A 4 -10.77 42.37 -32.09
CA GLY A 4 -11.79 41.31 -32.18
C GLY A 4 -11.31 39.89 -31.89
N LEU A 5 -10.04 39.67 -31.56
CA LEU A 5 -9.46 38.32 -31.39
C LEU A 5 -9.50 37.68 -29.98
N PRO A 6 -9.63 38.38 -28.83
CA PRO A 6 -9.60 37.69 -27.53
C PRO A 6 -10.87 36.87 -27.24
N PHE A 7 -12.03 37.41 -27.59
CA PHE A 7 -13.33 36.86 -27.20
C PHE A 7 -13.67 35.55 -27.92
N VAL A 8 -13.24 35.40 -29.18
CA VAL A 8 -13.49 34.18 -29.96
C VAL A 8 -12.59 33.03 -29.49
N ALA A 9 -11.36 33.32 -29.08
CA ALA A 9 -10.46 32.31 -28.50
C ALA A 9 -10.97 31.81 -27.14
N GLU A 10 -11.51 32.71 -26.31
CA GLU A 10 -12.07 32.38 -24.99
C GLU A 10 -13.41 31.63 -25.08
N ILE A 11 -14.23 31.93 -26.09
CA ILE A 11 -15.46 31.16 -26.39
C ILE A 11 -15.11 29.79 -26.96
N LEU A 12 -14.16 29.67 -27.88
CA LEU A 12 -13.73 28.37 -28.40
C LEU A 12 -13.13 27.53 -27.28
N TYR A 13 -12.28 28.10 -26.42
CA TYR A 13 -11.73 27.42 -25.24
C TYR A 13 -12.83 26.90 -24.30
N ASN A 14 -13.85 27.71 -24.01
CA ASN A 14 -14.97 27.30 -23.16
C ASN A 14 -15.96 26.31 -23.84
N VAL A 15 -16.03 26.28 -25.17
CA VAL A 15 -16.85 25.31 -25.91
C VAL A 15 -16.14 23.96 -26.01
N PHE A 16 -14.81 23.92 -26.13
CA PHE A 16 -14.03 22.67 -26.11
C PHE A 16 -13.99 22.03 -24.71
N MET A 17 -13.95 22.83 -23.64
CA MET A 17 -13.93 22.32 -22.24
C MET A 17 -15.27 21.74 -21.75
N LYS A 18 -16.38 21.90 -22.47
CA LYS A 18 -17.70 21.37 -22.04
C LYS A 18 -17.81 19.84 -22.08
N ASN A 19 -16.91 19.18 -22.81
CA ASN A 19 -16.91 17.73 -23.01
C ASN A 19 -15.72 17.04 -22.31
N GLU A 20 -14.93 17.77 -21.53
CA GLU A 20 -13.78 17.20 -20.80
C GLU A 20 -14.08 17.11 -19.30
N THR A 21 -13.70 16.00 -18.67
CA THR A 21 -13.83 15.80 -17.23
C THR A 21 -12.64 15.02 -16.68
N THR A 22 -12.30 15.19 -15.41
CA THR A 22 -11.29 14.35 -14.75
C THR A 22 -11.93 13.06 -14.26
N ILE A 23 -11.13 12.09 -13.79
CA ILE A 23 -11.68 10.88 -13.14
C ILE A 23 -12.52 11.28 -11.91
N LEU A 24 -12.06 12.26 -11.13
CA LEU A 24 -12.83 12.77 -10.00
C LEU A 24 -14.13 13.44 -10.46
N GLY A 25 -14.10 14.21 -11.55
CA GLY A 25 -15.29 14.78 -12.16
C GLY A 25 -16.29 13.72 -12.62
N LEU A 26 -15.81 12.59 -13.16
CA LEU A 26 -16.65 11.45 -13.52
C LEU A 26 -17.32 10.82 -12.29
N PHE A 27 -16.59 10.66 -11.17
CA PHE A 27 -17.18 10.19 -9.92
C PHE A 27 -18.28 11.14 -9.45
N GLN A 28 -18.05 12.46 -9.52
CA GLN A 28 -19.06 13.45 -9.16
C GLN A 28 -20.31 13.39 -10.05
N LYS A 29 -20.14 13.11 -11.36
CA LYS A 29 -21.23 12.98 -12.35
C LYS A 29 -22.02 11.68 -12.20
N LEU A 30 -21.43 10.57 -11.73
CA LEU A 30 -22.06 9.24 -11.79
C LEU A 30 -22.34 8.59 -10.42
N PHE A 31 -21.52 8.85 -9.39
CA PHE A 31 -21.51 8.04 -8.17
C PHE A 31 -22.38 8.65 -7.07
N HIS A 32 -23.71 8.49 -7.21
CA HIS A 32 -24.69 9.17 -6.36
C HIS A 32 -25.20 8.35 -5.17
N ASN A 33 -25.26 7.02 -5.23
CA ASN A 33 -25.92 6.19 -4.22
C ASN A 33 -25.14 4.89 -3.91
N PHE A 34 -25.42 4.28 -2.76
CA PHE A 34 -24.81 3.00 -2.31
C PHE A 34 -23.27 3.05 -2.25
N ASN A 35 -22.59 1.92 -2.45
CA ASN A 35 -21.13 1.82 -2.40
C ASN A 35 -20.41 2.79 -3.37
N SER A 36 -21.03 3.16 -4.50
CA SER A 36 -20.47 4.17 -5.41
C SER A 36 -20.36 5.55 -4.73
N ARG A 37 -21.37 5.96 -3.95
CA ARG A 37 -21.31 7.21 -3.17
C ARG A 37 -20.19 7.16 -2.16
N ALA A 38 -20.05 6.05 -1.43
CA ALA A 38 -18.98 5.89 -0.44
C ALA A 38 -17.60 6.06 -1.08
N MET A 39 -17.38 5.45 -2.25
CA MET A 39 -16.14 5.62 -3.02
C MET A 39 -15.88 7.07 -3.40
N LYS A 40 -16.88 7.79 -3.94
CA LYS A 40 -16.74 9.21 -4.29
C LYS A 40 -16.48 10.08 -3.07
N ASP A 41 -17.29 9.95 -2.02
CA ASP A 41 -17.21 10.79 -0.82
C ASP A 41 -15.88 10.55 -0.08
N ALA A 42 -15.41 9.31 -0.01
CA ALA A 42 -14.09 8.97 0.51
C ALA A 42 -12.95 9.60 -0.30
N THR A 43 -13.06 9.59 -1.63
CA THR A 43 -12.04 10.18 -2.53
C THR A 43 -11.98 11.70 -2.37
N LEU A 44 -13.14 12.37 -2.32
CA LEU A 44 -13.23 13.81 -2.10
C LEU A 44 -12.64 14.21 -0.74
N ALA A 45 -12.95 13.45 0.31
CA ALA A 45 -12.41 13.69 1.64
C ALA A 45 -10.90 13.40 1.72
N TYR A 46 -10.38 12.41 0.99
CA TYR A 46 -8.94 12.19 0.86
C TYR A 46 -8.29 13.42 0.22
N LYS A 47 -8.78 13.86 -0.94
CA LYS A 47 -8.20 15.00 -1.66
C LYS A 47 -8.23 16.26 -0.79
N LYS A 48 -9.36 16.54 -0.13
CA LYS A 48 -9.48 17.65 0.82
C LYS A 48 -8.48 17.53 1.97
N HIS A 49 -8.31 16.34 2.57
CA HIS A 49 -7.36 16.12 3.65
C HIS A 49 -5.93 16.47 3.22
N LEU A 50 -5.51 16.09 2.00
CA LEU A 50 -4.23 16.50 1.45
C LEU A 50 -4.15 18.01 1.17
N ASP A 51 -5.20 18.59 0.58
CA ASP A 51 -5.26 20.03 0.25
C ASP A 51 -5.20 20.92 1.51
N ASP A 52 -5.72 20.42 2.63
CA ASP A 52 -5.61 21.04 3.96
C ASP A 52 -4.23 20.81 4.63
N GLY A 53 -3.24 20.29 3.88
CA GLY A 53 -1.89 20.01 4.36
C GLY A 53 -1.76 18.75 5.23
N GLY A 54 -2.77 17.88 5.22
CA GLY A 54 -2.72 16.58 5.89
C GLY A 54 -1.80 15.60 5.18
N LYS A 55 -1.29 14.62 5.94
CA LYS A 55 -0.49 13.51 5.42
C LYS A 55 -1.31 12.22 5.43
N MET A 56 -0.83 11.18 4.74
CA MET A 56 -1.57 9.92 4.59
C MET A 56 -0.72 8.68 4.83
N LEU A 57 -1.23 7.81 5.71
CA LEU A 57 -0.76 6.44 5.84
C LEU A 57 -1.63 5.50 5.01
N LEU A 58 -1.00 4.64 4.22
CA LEU A 58 -1.65 3.50 3.56
C LEU A 58 -1.43 2.23 4.39
N ALA A 59 -2.50 1.59 4.82
CA ALA A 59 -2.50 0.24 5.36
C ALA A 59 -2.90 -0.74 4.26
N MET A 60 -1.99 -1.62 3.84
CA MET A 60 -2.16 -2.52 2.70
C MET A 60 -2.15 -3.99 3.14
N GLY A 61 -3.34 -4.58 3.24
CA GLY A 61 -3.56 -6.02 3.34
C GLY A 61 -3.88 -6.65 1.98
N GLY A 62 -4.28 -7.93 1.99
CA GLY A 62 -4.49 -8.70 0.76
C GLY A 62 -3.21 -8.89 -0.06
N ALA A 63 -3.34 -9.41 -1.29
CA ALA A 63 -2.20 -9.65 -2.20
C ALA A 63 -2.04 -8.52 -3.23
N MET A 64 -2.00 -7.28 -2.77
CA MET A 64 -2.06 -6.10 -3.65
C MET A 64 -0.82 -5.91 -4.52
N SER A 65 0.36 -6.32 -4.04
CA SER A 65 1.59 -6.26 -4.84
C SER A 65 1.59 -7.32 -5.95
N SER A 66 1.13 -8.54 -5.66
CA SER A 66 0.80 -9.53 -6.68
C SER A 66 -0.24 -9.01 -7.68
N ALA A 67 -1.28 -8.31 -7.21
CA ALA A 67 -2.30 -7.69 -8.07
C ALA A 67 -1.84 -6.41 -8.78
N GLN A 68 -0.52 -6.13 -8.81
CA GLN A 68 0.07 -5.00 -9.55
C GLN A 68 -0.40 -3.61 -9.11
N MET A 69 -0.88 -3.46 -7.85
CA MET A 69 -1.24 -2.17 -7.26
C MET A 69 -0.09 -1.15 -7.31
N GLY A 70 1.15 -1.64 -7.43
CA GLY A 70 2.35 -0.83 -7.62
C GLY A 70 2.29 0.17 -8.79
N ILE A 71 1.54 -0.13 -9.87
CA ILE A 71 1.37 0.77 -11.02
C ILE A 71 0.86 2.16 -10.59
N THR A 72 -0.12 2.19 -9.69
CA THR A 72 -0.73 3.44 -9.20
C THR A 72 -0.15 3.86 -7.85
N LEU A 73 0.20 2.91 -6.98
CA LEU A 73 0.78 3.18 -5.67
C LEU A 73 2.18 3.83 -5.76
N ALA A 74 3.02 3.39 -6.69
CA ALA A 74 4.34 4.00 -6.89
C ALA A 74 4.21 5.48 -7.27
N ALA A 75 3.25 5.83 -8.13
CA ALA A 75 2.94 7.22 -8.47
C ALA A 75 2.41 8.02 -7.27
N MET A 76 1.51 7.43 -6.46
CA MET A 76 1.04 8.05 -5.21
C MET A 76 2.17 8.38 -4.24
N ILE A 77 3.16 7.49 -4.12
CA ILE A 77 4.37 7.75 -3.30
C ILE A 77 5.23 8.83 -3.96
N LYS A 78 5.52 8.71 -5.26
CA LYS A 78 6.34 9.64 -6.04
C LYS A 78 5.82 11.08 -5.99
N GLU A 79 4.50 11.27 -6.02
CA GLU A 79 3.85 12.59 -5.96
C GLU A 79 3.52 13.08 -4.55
N GLY A 80 3.94 12.34 -3.51
CA GLY A 80 3.74 12.77 -2.11
C GLY A 80 2.27 12.73 -1.68
N LYS A 81 1.49 11.81 -2.24
CA LYS A 81 0.09 11.56 -1.84
C LYS A 81 0.03 10.51 -0.73
N ILE A 82 1.03 9.63 -0.65
CA ILE A 82 1.27 8.71 0.48
C ILE A 82 2.56 9.08 1.20
N HIS A 83 2.50 9.05 2.53
CA HIS A 83 3.54 9.55 3.44
C HIS A 83 4.06 8.49 4.41
N ALA A 84 3.33 7.40 4.60
CA ALA A 84 3.75 6.21 5.34
C ALA A 84 3.00 4.98 4.82
N VAL A 85 3.59 3.80 5.01
CA VAL A 85 2.93 2.52 4.66
C VAL A 85 2.97 1.57 5.85
N SER A 86 1.87 0.86 6.06
CA SER A 86 1.82 -0.35 6.87
C SER A 86 1.40 -1.49 5.97
N CYS A 87 2.20 -2.54 5.83
CA CYS A 87 1.87 -3.65 4.93
C CYS A 87 2.24 -5.00 5.52
N THR A 88 1.67 -6.07 4.97
CA THR A 88 2.13 -7.43 5.25
C THR A 88 3.52 -7.67 4.68
N GLY A 89 4.21 -8.70 5.19
CA GLY A 89 5.51 -9.11 4.63
C GLY A 89 5.41 -9.51 3.16
N ALA A 90 4.34 -10.22 2.77
CA ALA A 90 4.04 -10.57 1.38
C ALA A 90 4.01 -9.34 0.45
N ASN A 91 3.24 -8.29 0.79
CA ASN A 91 3.20 -7.09 -0.05
C ASN A 91 4.57 -6.40 -0.16
N LEU A 92 5.36 -6.39 0.92
CA LEU A 92 6.69 -5.81 0.91
C LEU A 92 7.59 -6.50 -0.12
N GLU A 93 7.72 -7.83 -0.04
CA GLU A 93 8.63 -8.60 -0.88
C GLU A 93 8.12 -8.74 -2.32
N GLU A 94 6.82 -8.91 -2.51
CA GLU A 94 6.21 -9.12 -3.83
C GLU A 94 6.31 -7.88 -4.74
N SER A 95 6.47 -6.67 -4.17
CA SER A 95 6.81 -5.48 -4.94
C SER A 95 8.14 -5.62 -5.68
N ILE A 96 9.11 -6.33 -5.08
CA ILE A 96 10.43 -6.57 -5.67
C ILE A 96 10.37 -7.80 -6.57
N PHE A 97 9.66 -8.85 -6.17
CA PHE A 97 9.48 -10.04 -7.01
C PHE A 97 8.88 -9.68 -8.36
N ARG A 98 7.87 -8.82 -8.39
CA ARG A 98 7.30 -8.30 -9.64
C ARG A 98 8.29 -7.47 -10.45
N LEU A 99 9.28 -6.84 -9.82
CA LEU A 99 10.33 -6.08 -10.50
C LEU A 99 11.38 -7.00 -11.14
N VAL A 100 11.75 -8.10 -10.48
CA VAL A 100 12.84 -8.98 -10.95
C VAL A 100 12.39 -10.18 -11.79
N ALA A 101 11.10 -10.54 -11.73
CA ALA A 101 10.59 -11.76 -12.33
C ALA A 101 9.33 -11.54 -13.19
N HIS A 102 9.04 -10.29 -13.58
CA HIS A 102 7.77 -9.86 -14.21
C HIS A 102 7.30 -10.79 -15.32
N ASP A 103 8.20 -11.16 -16.23
CA ASP A 103 7.87 -11.88 -17.46
C ASP A 103 7.59 -13.37 -17.20
N SER A 104 7.99 -13.87 -16.02
CA SER A 104 7.81 -15.25 -15.59
C SER A 104 6.50 -15.50 -14.82
N TYR A 105 5.75 -14.44 -14.51
CA TYR A 105 4.41 -14.57 -13.94
C TYR A 105 3.43 -15.16 -14.95
N LYS A 106 2.47 -15.95 -14.45
CA LYS A 106 1.40 -16.55 -15.27
C LYS A 106 0.04 -16.15 -14.73
N ASP A 107 -0.89 -15.95 -15.66
CA ASP A 107 -2.28 -15.68 -15.35
C ASP A 107 -3.11 -16.97 -15.44
N TYR A 108 -4.07 -17.09 -14.54
CA TYR A 108 -5.00 -18.21 -14.40
C TYR A 108 -6.44 -17.69 -14.43
N PRO A 109 -6.95 -17.22 -15.58
CA PRO A 109 -8.29 -16.66 -15.68
C PRO A 109 -9.38 -17.65 -15.25
N ASP A 110 -9.13 -18.95 -15.43
CA ASP A 110 -10.06 -20.03 -15.12
C ASP A 110 -9.86 -20.64 -13.71
N TYR A 111 -9.11 -19.99 -12.80
CA TYR A 111 -8.76 -20.54 -11.48
C TYR A 111 -9.96 -21.01 -10.64
N ARG A 112 -11.15 -20.46 -10.89
CA ARG A 112 -12.40 -20.85 -10.22
C ARG A 112 -12.86 -22.27 -10.58
N TYR A 113 -12.34 -22.84 -11.67
CA TYR A 113 -12.67 -24.17 -12.17
C TYR A 113 -11.54 -25.18 -11.97
N PHE A 114 -10.45 -24.79 -11.30
CA PHE A 114 -9.30 -25.66 -11.07
C PHE A 114 -9.64 -26.83 -10.14
N THR A 115 -9.06 -27.97 -10.49
CA THR A 115 -9.02 -29.18 -9.68
C THR A 115 -7.80 -29.16 -8.76
N LYS A 116 -7.67 -30.16 -7.87
CA LYS A 116 -6.48 -30.29 -7.01
C LYS A 116 -5.26 -30.63 -7.84
N GLU A 117 -5.44 -31.38 -8.91
CA GLU A 117 -4.42 -31.78 -9.86
C GLU A 117 -3.86 -30.58 -10.63
N ASP A 118 -4.71 -29.59 -10.95
CA ASP A 118 -4.25 -28.33 -11.56
C ASP A 118 -3.34 -27.54 -10.61
N ASP A 119 -3.72 -27.44 -9.33
CA ASP A 119 -2.91 -26.80 -8.29
C ASP A 119 -1.60 -27.55 -8.01
N GLU A 120 -1.63 -28.88 -8.01
CA GLU A 120 -0.41 -29.70 -7.91
C GLU A 120 0.50 -29.50 -9.13
N ALA A 121 -0.06 -29.40 -10.34
CA ALA A 121 0.71 -29.11 -11.54
C ALA A 121 1.38 -27.72 -11.48
N ILE A 122 0.74 -26.72 -10.87
CA ILE A 122 1.34 -25.40 -10.60
C ILE A 122 2.52 -25.55 -9.62
N LEU A 123 2.30 -26.26 -8.50
CA LEU A 123 3.35 -26.55 -7.52
C LEU A 123 4.56 -27.25 -8.17
N ASN A 124 4.32 -28.27 -8.99
CA ASN A 124 5.36 -29.06 -9.66
C ASN A 124 6.18 -28.24 -10.68
N ARG A 125 5.65 -27.11 -11.16
CA ARG A 125 6.40 -26.15 -11.99
C ARG A 125 7.21 -25.14 -11.17
N GLY A 126 7.18 -25.20 -9.85
CA GLY A 126 7.86 -24.23 -8.99
C GLY A 126 7.11 -22.90 -8.87
N GLU A 127 5.79 -22.90 -9.04
CA GLU A 127 4.98 -21.69 -8.98
C GLU A 127 4.14 -21.66 -7.70
N ARG A 128 3.80 -20.47 -7.20
CA ARG A 128 2.87 -20.26 -6.08
C ARG A 128 1.67 -19.47 -6.57
N ARG A 129 0.48 -20.07 -6.57
CA ARG A 129 -0.72 -19.39 -7.07
C ARG A 129 -1.28 -18.41 -6.02
N VAL A 130 -1.61 -17.21 -6.47
CA VAL A 130 -2.38 -16.21 -5.75
C VAL A 130 -3.60 -15.92 -6.61
N THR A 131 -4.77 -16.45 -6.21
CA THR A 131 -6.02 -16.37 -6.98
C THR A 131 -5.84 -16.77 -8.45
N ASP A 132 -5.78 -15.80 -9.34
CA ASP A 132 -5.71 -15.83 -10.80
C ASP A 132 -4.34 -15.43 -11.35
N THR A 133 -3.29 -15.36 -10.52
CA THR A 133 -1.90 -15.15 -10.95
C THR A 133 -0.94 -16.10 -10.21
N SER A 134 0.30 -16.22 -10.66
CA SER A 134 1.35 -16.99 -9.99
C SER A 134 2.41 -16.10 -9.36
N ILE A 135 3.32 -16.67 -8.58
CA ILE A 135 4.64 -16.11 -8.30
C ILE A 135 5.67 -17.19 -8.67
N PRO A 136 6.61 -16.91 -9.57
CA PRO A 136 7.61 -17.88 -10.01
C PRO A 136 8.75 -17.99 -8.96
N GLU A 137 8.90 -19.13 -8.30
CA GLU A 137 9.84 -19.28 -7.17
C GLU A 137 11.32 -19.08 -7.58
N GLU A 138 11.75 -19.68 -8.68
CA GLU A 138 13.15 -19.63 -9.12
C GLU A 138 13.54 -18.21 -9.57
N GLU A 139 12.67 -17.57 -10.34
CA GLU A 139 12.91 -16.26 -10.92
C GLU A 139 12.69 -15.12 -9.91
N ALA A 140 11.85 -15.32 -8.89
CA ALA A 140 11.64 -14.32 -7.84
C ALA A 140 12.43 -14.61 -6.56
N PHE A 141 12.12 -15.72 -5.88
CA PHE A 141 12.63 -15.98 -4.53
C PHE A 141 14.12 -16.32 -4.58
N ARG A 142 14.52 -17.23 -5.49
CA ARG A 142 15.91 -17.69 -5.59
C ARG A 142 16.84 -16.66 -6.20
N VAL A 143 16.30 -15.66 -6.93
CA VAL A 143 17.06 -14.48 -7.34
C VAL A 143 17.34 -13.54 -6.16
N MET A 144 16.34 -13.33 -5.29
CA MET A 144 16.45 -12.38 -4.17
C MET A 144 17.15 -12.93 -2.93
N GLU A 145 16.97 -14.22 -2.63
CA GLU A 145 17.51 -14.90 -1.46
C GLU A 145 19.04 -14.71 -1.28
N PRO A 146 19.90 -15.05 -2.27
CA PRO A 146 21.34 -14.90 -2.10
C PRO A 146 21.77 -13.44 -1.96
N ILE A 147 20.99 -12.50 -2.50
CA ILE A 147 21.27 -11.06 -2.38
C ILE A 147 20.99 -10.63 -0.94
N ILE A 148 19.79 -10.85 -0.43
CA ILE A 148 19.40 -10.39 0.91
C ILE A 148 20.22 -11.08 2.02
N LEU A 149 20.62 -12.34 1.81
CA LEU A 149 21.51 -13.05 2.73
C LEU A 149 22.85 -12.33 2.94
N LYS A 150 23.43 -11.73 1.89
CA LYS A 150 24.67 -10.93 2.02
C LYS A 150 24.47 -9.77 2.99
N TYR A 151 23.32 -9.10 2.93
CA TYR A 151 23.01 -7.96 3.78
C TYR A 151 22.76 -8.37 5.23
N TRP A 152 22.10 -9.51 5.48
CA TRP A 152 21.98 -10.07 6.82
C TRP A 152 23.36 -10.43 7.41
N LYS A 153 24.23 -11.10 6.63
CA LYS A 153 25.61 -11.42 7.05
C LYS A 153 26.44 -10.17 7.31
N ALA A 154 26.30 -9.14 6.47
CA ALA A 154 27.01 -7.88 6.63
C ALA A 154 26.55 -7.12 7.90
N ALA A 155 25.24 -7.08 8.16
CA ALA A 155 24.71 -6.48 9.38
C ALA A 155 25.21 -7.23 10.62
N GLU A 156 25.21 -8.56 10.60
CA GLU A 156 25.77 -9.37 11.70
C GLU A 156 27.24 -9.06 11.96
N ALA A 157 28.07 -9.05 10.91
CA ALA A 157 29.50 -8.80 11.02
C ALA A 157 29.81 -7.41 11.59
N LYS A 158 28.95 -6.43 11.33
CA LYS A 158 29.07 -5.06 11.85
C LYS A 158 28.39 -4.84 13.20
N GLY A 159 27.62 -5.82 13.70
CA GLY A 159 26.77 -5.65 14.88
C GLY A 159 25.59 -4.70 14.65
N GLU A 160 25.18 -4.49 13.41
CA GLU A 160 24.07 -3.64 13.02
C GLU A 160 22.76 -4.43 13.00
N ARG A 161 21.65 -3.70 13.17
CA ARG A 161 20.29 -4.26 13.13
C ARG A 161 19.39 -3.34 12.34
N TYR A 162 18.54 -3.92 11.50
CA TYR A 162 17.63 -3.18 10.63
C TYR A 162 16.22 -3.78 10.67
N PHE A 163 15.23 -2.96 10.38
CA PHE A 163 13.88 -3.41 10.07
C PHE A 163 13.86 -4.15 8.73
N PRO A 164 12.90 -5.07 8.50
CA PRO A 164 12.76 -5.76 7.22
C PRO A 164 12.84 -4.85 5.99
N HIS A 165 12.07 -3.76 5.95
CA HIS A 165 12.04 -2.83 4.82
C HIS A 165 13.37 -2.08 4.62
N GLU A 166 14.13 -1.83 5.69
CA GLU A 166 15.43 -1.14 5.61
C GLU A 166 16.47 -2.00 4.86
N TYR A 167 16.43 -3.33 4.98
CA TYR A 167 17.27 -4.23 4.17
C TYR A 167 16.92 -4.14 2.69
N PHE A 168 15.62 -4.12 2.37
CA PHE A 168 15.16 -3.97 0.98
C PHE A 168 15.52 -2.61 0.39
N TYR A 169 15.43 -1.53 1.18
CA TYR A 169 15.88 -0.21 0.75
C TYR A 169 17.37 -0.20 0.39
N GLN A 170 18.23 -0.81 1.22
CA GLN A 170 19.67 -0.93 0.92
C GLN A 170 19.90 -1.66 -0.41
N ILE A 171 19.19 -2.77 -0.65
CA ILE A 171 19.31 -3.54 -1.89
C ILE A 171 18.82 -2.72 -3.10
N LEU A 172 17.63 -2.12 -3.01
CA LEU A 172 17.00 -1.37 -4.10
C LEU A 172 17.77 -0.11 -4.49
N LEU A 173 18.50 0.49 -3.54
CA LEU A 173 19.36 1.66 -3.77
C LEU A 173 20.81 1.29 -4.13
N SER A 174 21.13 -0.01 -4.18
CA SER A 174 22.44 -0.52 -4.61
C SER A 174 22.44 -0.97 -6.07
N ASP A 175 23.62 -1.35 -6.58
CA ASP A 175 23.76 -1.95 -7.92
C ASP A 175 23.42 -3.45 -7.97
N GLU A 176 23.05 -4.11 -6.86
CA GLU A 176 22.82 -5.57 -6.81
C GLU A 176 21.70 -6.06 -7.76
N LEU A 177 20.73 -5.20 -8.06
CA LEU A 177 19.64 -5.52 -8.99
C LEU A 177 19.83 -4.96 -10.41
N LYS A 178 20.99 -4.35 -10.69
CA LYS A 178 21.28 -3.78 -12.01
C LYS A 178 21.27 -4.89 -13.07
N GLY A 179 20.46 -4.70 -14.12
CA GLY A 179 20.30 -5.68 -15.19
C GLY A 179 19.45 -6.91 -14.83
N LYS A 180 18.81 -6.92 -13.64
CA LYS A 180 17.86 -7.95 -13.21
C LYS A 180 16.40 -7.49 -13.26
N TYR A 181 16.14 -6.27 -13.73
CA TYR A 181 14.77 -5.76 -13.83
C TYR A 181 14.11 -6.33 -15.09
N GLU A 182 13.08 -7.12 -14.87
CA GLU A 182 12.13 -7.54 -15.91
C GLU A 182 10.91 -6.60 -15.91
N GLY A 183 10.46 -6.20 -14.72
CA GLY A 183 9.32 -5.29 -14.55
C GLY A 183 9.70 -3.82 -14.72
N ASN A 184 8.69 -2.97 -14.96
CA ASN A 184 8.89 -1.53 -14.98
C ASN A 184 9.25 -1.01 -13.57
N PRO A 185 10.43 -0.40 -13.36
CA PRO A 185 10.82 0.16 -12.07
C PRO A 185 9.87 1.26 -11.57
N GLU A 186 9.16 1.95 -12.46
CA GLU A 186 8.14 2.93 -12.07
C GLU A 186 6.89 2.29 -11.45
N HIS A 187 6.71 0.98 -11.58
CA HIS A 187 5.61 0.22 -10.96
C HIS A 187 6.04 -0.45 -9.65
N CYS A 188 7.32 -0.39 -9.28
CA CYS A 188 7.81 -0.93 -8.01
C CYS A 188 7.59 0.10 -6.90
N TRP A 189 6.50 -0.04 -6.15
CA TRP A 189 6.16 0.92 -5.09
C TRP A 189 7.23 0.96 -4.00
N LEU A 190 7.88 -0.18 -3.71
CA LEU A 190 8.93 -0.23 -2.70
C LEU A 190 10.23 0.47 -3.15
N LEU A 191 10.52 0.49 -4.46
CA LEU A 191 11.63 1.26 -5.01
C LEU A 191 11.38 2.77 -4.86
N GLU A 192 10.16 3.24 -5.16
CA GLU A 192 9.79 4.65 -4.93
C GLU A 192 9.79 5.00 -3.44
N ALA A 193 9.35 4.08 -2.57
CA ALA A 193 9.44 4.25 -1.12
C ALA A 193 10.90 4.36 -0.64
N ALA A 194 11.80 3.53 -1.17
CA ALA A 194 13.23 3.55 -0.86
C ALA A 194 13.88 4.88 -1.27
N LYS A 195 13.61 5.37 -2.50
CA LYS A 195 14.12 6.65 -3.00
C LYS A 195 13.72 7.83 -2.12
N LYS A 196 12.53 7.76 -1.50
CA LYS A 196 12.02 8.79 -0.59
C LYS A 196 12.35 8.55 0.88
N ASN A 197 12.98 7.43 1.22
CA ASN A 197 13.14 6.96 2.58
C ASN A 197 11.80 6.99 3.37
N LEU A 198 10.74 6.47 2.73
CA LEU A 198 9.39 6.53 3.25
C LEU A 198 9.28 5.70 4.55
N PRO A 199 8.62 6.19 5.62
CA PRO A 199 8.33 5.39 6.80
C PRO A 199 7.46 4.17 6.48
N ILE A 200 7.95 2.97 6.80
CA ILE A 200 7.20 1.71 6.65
C ILE A 200 7.18 0.94 7.97
N VAL A 201 6.03 0.34 8.29
CA VAL A 201 5.93 -0.73 9.29
C VAL A 201 5.47 -2.03 8.63
N VAL A 202 6.11 -3.14 9.00
CA VAL A 202 5.83 -4.47 8.44
C VAL A 202 5.64 -5.46 9.59
N PRO A 203 4.52 -5.36 10.32
CA PRO A 203 4.27 -6.24 11.45
C PRO A 203 4.07 -7.68 10.97
N GLY A 204 4.65 -8.64 11.70
CA GLY A 204 4.56 -10.07 11.35
C GLY A 204 5.30 -10.43 10.06
N TRP A 205 6.43 -9.77 9.75
CA TRP A 205 7.19 -10.06 8.53
C TRP A 205 7.64 -11.53 8.42
N GLU A 206 7.81 -12.23 9.53
CA GLU A 206 8.07 -13.67 9.54
C GLU A 206 7.01 -14.50 8.82
N ASP A 207 5.78 -13.98 8.68
CA ASP A 207 4.70 -14.52 7.85
C ASP A 207 4.83 -14.03 6.39
N SER A 208 5.97 -14.32 5.78
CA SER A 208 6.29 -14.05 4.37
C SER A 208 7.37 -15.00 3.85
N THR A 209 7.58 -15.03 2.54
CA THR A 209 8.56 -15.93 1.90
C THR A 209 9.98 -15.68 2.39
N LEU A 210 10.47 -14.44 2.28
CA LEU A 210 11.82 -14.09 2.74
C LEU A 210 11.91 -14.06 4.27
N GLY A 211 10.80 -13.81 4.97
CA GLY A 211 10.71 -13.97 6.42
C GLY A 211 10.89 -15.42 6.87
N ASN A 212 10.25 -16.38 6.19
CA ASN A 212 10.42 -17.82 6.41
C ASN A 212 11.87 -18.26 6.10
N ILE A 213 12.45 -17.78 5.01
CA ILE A 213 13.84 -18.04 4.63
C ILE A 213 14.80 -17.50 5.72
N PHE A 214 14.59 -16.27 6.20
CA PHE A 214 15.37 -15.71 7.31
C PHE A 214 15.30 -16.57 8.58
N ALA A 215 14.10 -17.04 8.95
CA ALA A 215 13.91 -17.94 10.08
C ALA A 215 14.65 -19.28 9.87
N GLY A 216 14.67 -19.80 8.64
CA GLY A 216 15.45 -20.97 8.24
C GLY A 216 16.95 -20.80 8.49
N TYR A 217 17.55 -19.72 8.00
CA TYR A 217 18.96 -19.39 8.25
C TYR A 217 19.27 -19.22 9.74
N CYS A 218 18.36 -18.58 10.49
CA CYS A 218 18.49 -18.44 11.93
C CYS A 218 18.49 -19.80 12.64
N LYS A 219 17.58 -20.70 12.26
CA LYS A 219 17.49 -22.04 12.84
C LYS A 219 18.70 -22.90 12.49
N ALA A 220 19.27 -22.72 11.31
CA ALA A 220 20.49 -23.39 10.87
C ALA A 220 21.77 -22.86 11.55
N GLY A 221 21.68 -21.73 12.27
CA GLY A 221 22.82 -21.08 12.93
C GLY A 221 23.71 -20.29 11.99
N GLU A 222 23.22 -19.96 10.79
CA GLU A 222 23.98 -19.17 9.80
C GLU A 222 23.89 -17.66 10.01
N ILE A 223 22.83 -17.20 10.69
CA ILE A 223 22.55 -15.80 11.01
C ILE A 223 21.94 -15.73 12.41
N LYS A 224 22.26 -14.71 13.20
CA LYS A 224 21.56 -14.44 14.45
C LYS A 224 20.24 -13.70 14.21
N PRO A 225 19.13 -14.12 14.85
CA PRO A 225 17.86 -13.40 14.80
C PRO A 225 17.98 -11.92 15.19
N SER A 226 18.97 -11.59 16.03
CA SER A 226 19.24 -10.23 16.46
C SER A 226 19.60 -9.27 15.33
N VAL A 227 19.95 -9.69 14.11
CA VAL A 227 20.16 -8.71 13.02
C VAL A 227 18.87 -8.04 12.56
N MET A 228 17.71 -8.61 12.91
CA MET A 228 16.40 -8.08 12.56
C MET A 228 15.78 -7.33 13.74
N LYS A 229 15.25 -6.13 13.49
CA LYS A 229 14.40 -5.41 14.45
C LYS A 229 13.01 -6.05 14.53
N THR A 230 12.41 -6.03 15.71
CA THR A 230 11.18 -6.77 16.04
C THR A 230 9.90 -5.98 15.77
N GLY A 231 8.75 -6.65 15.82
CA GLY A 231 7.43 -6.00 15.76
C GLY A 231 7.18 -4.99 16.89
N VAL A 232 7.76 -5.22 18.08
CA VAL A 232 7.70 -4.26 19.19
C VAL A 232 8.50 -3.00 18.85
N GLU A 233 9.70 -3.17 18.30
CA GLU A 233 10.52 -2.04 17.82
C GLU A 233 9.81 -1.28 16.69
N TYR A 234 9.04 -1.96 15.83
CA TYR A 234 8.20 -1.30 14.82
C TYR A 234 7.11 -0.43 15.46
N MET A 235 6.46 -0.89 16.52
CA MET A 235 5.43 -0.10 17.21
C MET A 235 6.06 1.13 17.88
N MET A 236 7.23 0.97 18.51
CA MET A 236 8.00 2.08 19.07
C MET A 236 8.37 3.10 17.99
N TYR A 237 8.89 2.64 16.85
CA TYR A 237 9.19 3.48 15.69
C TYR A 237 7.94 4.20 15.17
N LEU A 238 6.79 3.53 15.17
CA LEU A 238 5.53 4.12 14.73
C LEU A 238 5.02 5.19 15.69
N TYR A 239 5.28 5.11 17.00
CA TYR A 239 4.94 6.18 17.92
C TYR A 239 5.59 7.51 17.50
N ASP A 240 6.89 7.47 17.24
CA ASP A 240 7.65 8.65 16.84
C ASP A 240 7.18 9.17 15.48
N LYS A 241 7.02 8.26 14.51
CA LYS A 241 6.56 8.63 13.16
C LYS A 241 5.14 9.15 13.11
N TYR A 242 4.24 8.61 13.94
CA TYR A 242 2.87 9.09 14.00
C TYR A 242 2.81 10.53 14.51
N VAL A 243 3.55 10.85 15.58
CA VAL A 243 3.64 12.22 16.10
C VAL A 243 4.19 13.16 15.03
N GLU A 244 5.35 12.84 14.45
CA GLU A 244 5.97 13.64 13.38
C GLU A 244 5.04 13.88 12.17
N LEU A 245 4.32 12.85 11.74
CA LEU A 245 3.45 12.94 10.57
C LEU A 245 2.11 13.63 10.88
N SER A 246 1.68 13.71 12.14
CA SER A 246 0.39 14.28 12.55
C SER A 246 0.46 15.74 13.02
N GLU A 247 1.65 16.31 13.19
CA GLU A 247 1.85 17.69 13.68
C GLU A 247 1.22 18.77 12.79
N GLY A 248 1.31 18.64 11.47
CA GLY A 248 0.89 19.67 10.51
C GLY A 248 -0.53 19.50 9.95
N GLY A 249 -1.06 20.57 9.35
CA GLY A 249 -2.29 20.56 8.53
C GLY A 249 -3.47 19.86 9.20
N ALA A 250 -4.21 19.06 8.42
CA ALA A 250 -5.30 18.20 8.90
C ALA A 250 -4.85 16.96 9.71
N GLY A 251 -3.55 16.76 9.93
CA GLY A 251 -2.98 15.63 10.65
C GLY A 251 -2.70 14.43 9.73
N LEU A 252 -2.52 13.25 10.32
CA LEU A 252 -2.32 12.00 9.58
C LEU A 252 -3.66 11.31 9.35
N GLY A 253 -4.00 11.01 8.09
CA GLY A 253 -5.14 10.18 7.73
C GLY A 253 -4.73 8.72 7.54
N PHE A 254 -5.74 7.85 7.51
CA PHE A 254 -5.62 6.40 7.40
C PHE A 254 -6.43 5.87 6.22
N PHE A 255 -5.76 5.36 5.19
CA PHE A 255 -6.42 4.71 4.05
C PHE A 255 -6.07 3.22 4.08
N GLN A 256 -7.08 2.37 4.23
CA GLN A 256 -6.93 0.94 4.45
C GLN A 256 -7.44 0.14 3.26
N ILE A 257 -6.63 -0.80 2.79
CA ILE A 257 -7.00 -1.82 1.82
C ILE A 257 -7.03 -3.18 2.56
N GLY A 258 -8.20 -3.82 2.57
CA GLY A 258 -8.42 -5.07 3.29
C GLY A 258 -8.43 -4.86 4.81
N GLY A 259 -7.80 -5.76 5.55
CA GLY A 259 -7.67 -5.69 7.00
C GLY A 259 -6.53 -6.54 7.53
N GLY A 260 -6.73 -7.17 8.69
CA GLY A 260 -5.70 -7.94 9.36
C GLY A 260 -4.60 -7.07 9.96
N ILE A 261 -3.41 -7.65 10.10
CA ILE A 261 -2.31 -7.02 10.85
C ILE A 261 -1.84 -5.71 10.22
N SER A 262 -1.89 -5.55 8.89
CA SER A 262 -1.49 -4.32 8.21
C SER A 262 -2.39 -3.13 8.51
N GLY A 263 -3.67 -3.37 8.86
CA GLY A 263 -4.63 -2.35 9.27
C GLY A 263 -4.68 -2.16 10.79
N ASP A 264 -4.77 -3.26 11.54
CA ASP A 264 -4.99 -3.16 13.00
C ASP A 264 -3.73 -2.70 13.76
N PHE A 265 -2.55 -3.16 13.35
CA PHE A 265 -1.28 -2.75 13.98
C PHE A 265 -1.09 -1.22 13.95
N PRO A 266 -1.13 -0.53 12.79
CA PRO A 266 -0.87 0.90 12.77
C PRO A 266 -1.98 1.73 13.39
N ILE A 267 -3.25 1.33 13.29
CA ILE A 267 -4.35 2.14 13.84
C ILE A 267 -4.35 2.14 15.38
N CYS A 268 -3.79 1.11 16.01
CA CYS A 268 -3.60 1.02 17.46
C CYS A 268 -2.58 2.03 18.02
N VAL A 269 -1.80 2.70 17.18
CA VAL A 269 -0.79 3.68 17.63
C VAL A 269 -1.40 4.81 18.47
N VAL A 270 -2.59 5.30 18.09
CA VAL A 270 -3.28 6.39 18.79
C VAL A 270 -3.70 5.98 20.21
N PRO A 271 -4.53 4.93 20.40
CA PRO A 271 -4.90 4.52 21.74
C PRO A 271 -3.68 4.09 22.56
N SER A 272 -2.65 3.50 21.96
CA SER A 272 -1.46 3.09 22.71
C SER A 272 -0.62 4.27 23.21
N ILE A 273 -0.41 5.32 22.40
CA ILE A 273 0.23 6.56 22.88
C ILE A 273 -0.62 7.17 24.02
N LYS A 274 -1.94 7.16 23.89
CA LYS A 274 -2.85 7.75 24.86
C LYS A 274 -2.89 7.01 26.19
N TYR A 275 -3.04 5.70 26.18
CA TYR A 275 -3.29 4.89 27.38
C TYR A 275 -2.03 4.27 27.96
N ASP A 276 -1.13 3.76 27.12
CA ASP A 276 0.06 3.03 27.56
C ASP A 276 1.21 4.02 27.84
N LEU A 277 1.43 4.99 26.95
CA LEU A 277 2.42 6.05 27.19
C LEU A 277 1.87 7.22 28.02
N LYS A 278 0.55 7.29 28.21
CA LYS A 278 -0.14 8.37 28.96
C LYS A 278 0.19 9.76 28.43
N LYS A 279 0.33 9.90 27.11
CA LYS A 279 0.64 11.16 26.44
C LYS A 279 -0.57 11.66 25.63
N PRO A 280 -0.74 12.98 25.49
CA PRO A 280 -1.69 13.50 24.51
C PRO A 280 -1.25 13.10 23.10
N VAL A 281 -2.22 12.77 22.26
CA VAL A 281 -1.99 12.38 20.87
C VAL A 281 -3.12 12.93 20.02
N ARG A 282 -2.77 13.42 18.82
CA ARG A 282 -3.76 13.89 17.85
C ARG A 282 -4.52 12.68 17.29
N PRO A 283 -5.86 12.74 17.11
CA PRO A 283 -6.60 11.70 16.41
C PRO A 283 -6.25 11.63 14.92
N TRP A 284 -6.62 10.52 14.27
CA TRP A 284 -6.57 10.41 12.80
C TRP A 284 -7.47 11.47 12.16
N GLY A 285 -6.93 12.15 11.14
CA GLY A 285 -7.62 13.23 10.42
C GLY A 285 -8.60 12.75 9.33
N TYR A 286 -8.47 11.48 8.92
CA TYR A 286 -9.30 10.84 7.89
C TYR A 286 -9.23 9.32 8.08
N PHE A 287 -10.32 8.61 7.80
CA PHE A 287 -10.34 7.16 7.73
C PHE A 287 -11.16 6.68 6.54
N CYS A 288 -10.59 5.81 5.71
CA CYS A 288 -11.33 5.04 4.73
C CYS A 288 -10.83 3.61 4.72
N GLN A 289 -11.76 2.65 4.62
CA GLN A 289 -11.43 1.26 4.44
C GLN A 289 -12.13 0.69 3.21
N ILE A 290 -11.36 0.05 2.33
CA ILE A 290 -11.87 -0.84 1.31
C ILE A 290 -11.89 -2.25 1.91
N SER A 291 -13.07 -2.86 2.02
CA SER A 291 -13.24 -4.17 2.66
C SER A 291 -14.06 -5.11 1.79
N ASP A 292 -13.61 -6.35 1.67
CA ASP A 292 -14.36 -7.49 1.15
C ASP A 292 -15.00 -8.34 2.26
N SER A 293 -14.68 -8.01 3.52
CA SER A 293 -15.10 -8.77 4.71
C SER A 293 -16.48 -8.35 5.18
N THR A 294 -17.29 -9.33 5.57
CA THR A 294 -18.58 -9.12 6.24
C THR A 294 -18.41 -8.92 7.75
N THR A 295 -19.18 -8.01 8.34
CA THR A 295 -19.12 -7.71 9.78
C THR A 295 -19.56 -8.88 10.69
N SER A 296 -20.27 -9.88 10.15
CA SER A 296 -21.03 -10.87 10.93
C SER A 296 -20.23 -11.81 11.82
N TYR A 297 -18.94 -12.01 11.56
CA TYR A 297 -18.14 -13.06 12.22
C TYR A 297 -17.19 -12.56 13.31
N GLY A 298 -17.33 -11.30 13.76
CA GLY A 298 -16.45 -10.71 14.78
C GLY A 298 -15.03 -10.45 14.30
N SER A 299 -14.83 -10.39 12.98
CA SER A 299 -13.53 -10.06 12.39
C SER A 299 -13.22 -8.57 12.55
N TYR A 300 -12.04 -8.23 13.08
CA TYR A 300 -11.55 -6.85 13.13
C TYR A 300 -11.46 -6.20 11.74
N SER A 301 -11.23 -7.01 10.69
CA SER A 301 -11.20 -6.56 9.30
C SER A 301 -12.56 -6.10 8.80
N GLY A 302 -13.65 -6.71 9.28
CA GLY A 302 -15.03 -6.34 8.91
C GLY A 302 -15.71 -5.38 9.89
N ALA A 303 -14.99 -4.94 10.94
CA ALA A 303 -15.54 -4.10 11.99
C ALA A 303 -15.86 -2.69 11.47
N THR A 304 -17.10 -2.26 11.67
CA THR A 304 -17.56 -0.92 11.25
C THR A 304 -16.70 0.19 11.88
N PRO A 305 -16.53 1.35 11.23
CA PRO A 305 -15.76 2.47 11.78
C PRO A 305 -16.28 2.93 13.14
N ASN A 306 -17.59 2.83 13.39
CA ASN A 306 -18.19 3.20 14.67
C ASN A 306 -17.67 2.36 15.84
N GLU A 307 -17.41 1.06 15.61
CA GLU A 307 -16.78 0.21 16.63
C GLU A 307 -15.39 0.72 16.99
N LYS A 308 -14.63 1.28 16.03
CA LYS A 308 -13.29 1.81 16.28
C LYS A 308 -13.29 3.01 17.24
N ILE A 309 -14.42 3.70 17.40
CA ILE A 309 -14.56 4.79 18.38
C ILE A 309 -14.52 4.24 19.81
N THR A 310 -15.07 3.05 20.08
CA THR A 310 -15.07 2.47 21.43
C THR A 310 -13.66 2.06 21.88
N TRP A 311 -12.79 1.76 20.92
CA TRP A 311 -11.36 1.51 21.12
C TRP A 311 -10.51 2.78 21.09
N ASP A 312 -11.12 3.96 20.91
CA ASP A 312 -10.45 5.25 20.78
C ASP A 312 -9.43 5.29 19.63
N LYS A 313 -9.64 4.42 18.64
CA LYS A 313 -8.90 4.38 17.36
C LYS A 313 -9.36 5.51 16.44
N LEU A 314 -10.63 5.93 16.53
CA LEU A 314 -11.21 7.05 15.78
C LEU A 314 -12.06 7.92 16.72
N THR A 315 -12.38 9.14 16.28
CA THR A 315 -13.26 10.06 17.03
C THR A 315 -14.57 10.29 16.29
N LYS A 316 -15.58 10.84 16.99
CA LYS A 316 -16.87 11.19 16.36
C LYS A 316 -16.72 12.28 15.28
N GLU A 317 -15.64 13.06 15.33
CA GLU A 317 -15.30 14.09 14.34
C GLU A 317 -14.48 13.56 13.16
N THR A 318 -13.87 12.38 13.26
CA THR A 318 -13.03 11.84 12.19
C THR A 318 -13.90 11.49 10.97
N PRO A 319 -13.65 12.06 9.77
CA PRO A 319 -14.30 11.61 8.53
C PRO A 319 -14.01 10.13 8.31
N MET A 320 -15.06 9.31 8.22
CA MET A 320 -14.93 7.86 8.18
C MET A 320 -15.77 7.24 7.06
N PHE A 321 -15.15 6.38 6.26
CA PHE A 321 -15.75 5.76 5.09
C PHE A 321 -15.49 4.25 5.05
N VAL A 322 -16.45 3.50 4.53
CA VAL A 322 -16.30 2.08 4.19
C VAL A 322 -16.75 1.89 2.75
N ILE A 323 -15.90 1.26 1.95
CA ILE A 323 -16.18 0.88 0.58
C ILE A 323 -16.19 -0.64 0.55
N GLU A 324 -17.37 -1.23 0.38
CA GLU A 324 -17.51 -2.68 0.28
C GLU A 324 -17.28 -3.12 -1.18
N SER A 325 -16.04 -3.49 -1.51
CA SER A 325 -15.64 -3.85 -2.87
C SER A 325 -14.28 -4.55 -2.91
N ASP A 326 -13.98 -5.13 -4.06
CA ASP A 326 -12.62 -5.59 -4.38
C ASP A 326 -11.69 -4.38 -4.57
N ALA A 327 -10.60 -4.36 -3.82
CA ALA A 327 -9.61 -3.28 -3.86
C ALA A 327 -8.94 -3.11 -5.22
N THR A 328 -8.80 -4.18 -6.00
CA THR A 328 -8.22 -4.13 -7.36
C THR A 328 -9.08 -3.33 -8.34
N ILE A 329 -10.38 -3.17 -8.04
CA ILE A 329 -11.29 -2.33 -8.83
C ILE A 329 -11.23 -0.88 -8.33
N VAL A 330 -11.41 -0.67 -7.03
CA VAL A 330 -11.64 0.68 -6.50
C VAL A 330 -10.37 1.47 -6.21
N ALA A 331 -9.31 0.84 -5.68
CA ALA A 331 -8.12 1.59 -5.25
C ALA A 331 -7.38 2.26 -6.42
N PRO A 332 -7.15 1.61 -7.58
CA PRO A 332 -6.50 2.28 -8.72
C PRO A 332 -7.30 3.49 -9.20
N LEU A 333 -8.63 3.37 -9.27
CA LEU A 333 -9.52 4.47 -9.68
C LEU A 333 -9.48 5.64 -8.68
N ILE A 334 -9.47 5.37 -7.38
CA ILE A 334 -9.30 6.39 -6.33
C ILE A 334 -7.94 7.08 -6.46
N PHE A 335 -6.86 6.31 -6.65
CA PHE A 335 -5.51 6.85 -6.78
C PHE A 335 -5.40 7.75 -8.01
N GLU A 336 -5.93 7.34 -9.17
CA GLU A 336 -5.91 8.20 -10.35
C GLU A 336 -6.76 9.46 -10.20
N ALA A 337 -7.89 9.39 -9.48
CA ALA A 337 -8.68 10.57 -9.14
C ALA A 337 -7.91 11.55 -8.23
N ILE A 338 -7.01 11.05 -7.38
CA ILE A 338 -6.17 11.87 -6.49
C ILE A 338 -4.97 12.46 -7.25
N LEU A 339 -4.33 11.66 -8.10
CA LEU A 339 -3.19 12.05 -8.92
C LEU A 339 -3.58 13.03 -10.05
N ASP A 340 -4.84 12.99 -10.49
CA ASP A 340 -5.40 13.90 -11.50
C ASP A 340 -4.63 13.86 -12.84
N ARG A 341 -4.20 12.66 -13.27
CA ARG A 341 -3.34 12.45 -14.47
C ARG A 341 -4.12 12.34 -15.78
N TYR A 342 -5.43 12.17 -15.71
CA TYR A 342 -6.26 11.84 -16.86
C TYR A 342 -7.38 12.86 -17.07
N THR A 343 -7.47 13.34 -18.31
CA THR A 343 -8.61 14.07 -18.84
C THR A 343 -9.41 13.15 -19.75
N LEU A 344 -10.69 12.98 -19.46
CA LEU A 344 -11.64 12.16 -20.20
C LEU A 344 -12.48 13.04 -21.11
N THR A 345 -12.53 12.72 -22.41
CA THR A 345 -13.37 13.42 -23.39
C THR A 345 -14.63 12.61 -23.68
N GLU A 346 -15.80 13.21 -23.48
CA GLU A 346 -17.11 12.64 -23.85
C GLU A 346 -17.19 12.57 -25.39
N LYS A 347 -17.42 11.35 -25.92
CA LYS A 347 -17.38 11.04 -27.36
C LYS A 347 -18.63 11.43 -28.11
#